data_AF-A0A3M3JHY5-F1
#
_entry.id   AF-A0A3M3JHY5-F1
#
_cell.length_a   1.000
_cell.length_b   1.000
_cell.length_c   1.000
_cell.angle_alpha   90.00
_cell.angle_beta   90.00
_cell.angle_gamma   90.00
#
_symmetry.space_group_name_H-M   'P 1'
#
loop_
_entity.id
_entity.type
_entity.pdbx_description
1 polymer ?
#
loop_
_entity_poly.entity_id
_entity_poly.type
_entity_poly.pdbx_seq_one_letter_code
_entity_poly.pdbx_strand_id
1 'polypeptide(L)'
;MKREQTLAMIAEHFNALFQVVRWGAAIYLCYLAWQFWFADHQTIEVGKPAKRKELLSAAASGLTITLGNPKTIAFYLALLPLVISLETVSLQTWGMVLVPLTVIVLLAVGAVFIFASLRIRHLLSSERAQRKLFRGAAAIMVAAAASMLVR
;
A
#
# COMPACT_ATOMS: atom_id res chain seq x y z
N MET A 1 -5.50 -25.72 -33.88
CA MET A 1 -4.92 -24.53 -34.57
C MET A 1 -5.55 -23.20 -34.15
N LYS A 2 -6.87 -22.94 -34.30
CA LYS A 2 -7.46 -21.63 -33.95
C LYS A 2 -7.33 -21.18 -32.48
N ARG A 3 -7.48 -22.09 -31.49
CA ARG A 3 -7.37 -21.73 -30.05
C ARG A 3 -5.96 -21.32 -29.63
N GLU A 4 -4.92 -21.91 -30.22
CA GLU A 4 -3.53 -21.58 -29.89
C GLU A 4 -3.13 -20.21 -30.45
N GLN A 5 -3.66 -19.85 -31.63
CA GLN A 5 -3.50 -18.50 -32.18
C GLN A 5 -4.22 -17.44 -31.33
N THR A 6 -5.36 -17.77 -30.70
CA THR A 6 -6.05 -16.85 -29.79
C THR A 6 -5.26 -16.65 -28.49
N LEU A 7 -4.71 -17.71 -27.91
CA LEU A 7 -3.87 -17.62 -26.71
C LEU A 7 -2.57 -16.85 -26.97
N ALA A 8 -1.95 -17.06 -28.14
CA ALA A 8 -0.75 -16.32 -28.54
C ALA A 8 -1.02 -14.81 -28.74
N MET A 9 -2.12 -14.43 -29.42
CA MET A 9 -2.49 -13.02 -29.58
C MET A 9 -2.83 -12.35 -28.24
N ILE A 10 -3.53 -13.06 -27.33
CA ILE A 10 -3.81 -12.55 -26.00
C ILE A 10 -2.49 -12.37 -25.23
N ALA A 11 -1.60 -13.36 -25.23
CA ALA A 11 -0.31 -13.27 -24.55
C ALA A 11 0.55 -12.11 -25.09
N GLU A 12 0.57 -11.88 -26.40
CA GLU A 12 1.33 -10.81 -27.03
C GLU A 12 0.78 -9.41 -26.68
N HIS A 13 -0.54 -9.25 -26.66
CA HIS A 13 -1.19 -7.99 -26.27
C HIS A 13 -1.00 -7.69 -24.77
N PHE A 14 -1.07 -8.71 -23.92
CA PHE A 14 -0.76 -8.60 -22.49
C PHE A 14 0.71 -8.28 -22.26
N ASN A 15 1.63 -8.80 -23.09
CA ASN A 15 3.04 -8.47 -23.01
C ASN A 15 3.29 -6.98 -23.34
N ALA A 16 2.71 -6.47 -24.43
CA ALA A 16 2.83 -5.05 -24.77
C ALA A 16 2.23 -4.13 -23.69
N LEU A 17 1.03 -4.46 -23.19
CA LEU A 17 0.38 -3.71 -22.11
C LEU A 17 1.22 -3.75 -20.82
N PHE A 18 1.74 -4.92 -20.47
CA PHE A 18 2.61 -5.09 -19.31
C PHE A 18 3.87 -4.23 -19.42
N GLN A 19 4.50 -4.17 -20.60
CA GLN A 19 5.66 -3.31 -20.83
C GLN A 19 5.32 -1.84 -20.66
N VAL A 20 4.21 -1.36 -21.24
CA VAL A 20 3.77 0.04 -21.07
C VAL A 20 3.55 0.38 -19.59
N VAL A 21 2.82 -0.48 -18.86
CA VAL A 21 2.58 -0.29 -17.43
C VAL A 21 3.88 -0.33 -16.64
N ARG A 22 4.81 -1.22 -16.99
CA ARG A 22 6.11 -1.37 -16.33
C ARG A 22 6.98 -0.13 -16.50
N TRP A 23 7.12 0.38 -17.72
CA TRP A 23 7.85 1.61 -18.00
C TRP A 23 7.18 2.82 -17.34
N GLY A 24 5.85 2.92 -17.42
CA GLY A 24 5.08 3.96 -16.74
C GLY A 24 5.30 3.95 -15.22
N ALA A 25 5.28 2.77 -14.60
CA ALA A 25 5.57 2.61 -13.18
C ALA A 25 7.01 3.01 -12.82
N ALA A 26 8.00 2.62 -13.63
CA ALA A 26 9.40 3.00 -13.41
C ALA A 26 9.60 4.52 -13.48
N ILE A 27 9.02 5.18 -14.50
CA ILE A 27 9.05 6.64 -14.63
C ILE A 27 8.37 7.30 -13.43
N TYR A 28 7.21 6.80 -13.02
CA TYR A 28 6.48 7.34 -11.88
C TYR A 28 7.27 7.21 -10.57
N LEU A 29 7.96 6.07 -10.35
CA LEU A 29 8.84 5.89 -9.20
C LEU A 29 10.02 6.87 -9.23
N CYS A 30 10.64 7.10 -10.38
CA CYS A 30 11.69 8.11 -10.54
C CYS A 30 11.16 9.52 -10.26
N TYR A 31 9.96 9.85 -10.72
CA TYR A 31 9.29 11.12 -10.42
C TYR A 31 9.07 11.30 -8.92
N LEU A 32 8.53 10.29 -8.22
CA LEU A 32 8.35 10.36 -6.77
C LEU A 32 9.69 10.43 -6.01
N ALA A 33 10.71 9.71 -6.47
CA ALA A 33 12.06 9.79 -5.90
C ALA A 33 12.64 11.20 -6.02
N TRP A 34 12.45 11.86 -7.17
CA TRP A 34 12.81 13.26 -7.37
C TRP A 34 12.08 14.15 -6.37
N GLN A 35 10.75 14.01 -6.27
CA GLN A 35 9.95 14.79 -5.31
C GLN A 35 10.42 14.62 -3.86
N PHE A 36 10.78 13.40 -3.45
CA PHE A 36 11.30 13.13 -2.11
C PHE A 36 12.71 13.68 -1.90
N TRP A 37 13.55 13.68 -2.94
CA TRP A 37 14.91 14.21 -2.86
C TRP A 37 14.93 15.73 -2.65
N PHE A 38 14.00 16.44 -3.29
CA PHE A 38 13.88 17.91 -3.25
C PHE A 38 12.79 18.41 -2.29
N ALA A 39 12.17 17.53 -1.50
CA ALA A 39 11.19 17.94 -0.50
C ALA A 39 11.80 18.97 0.46
N ASP A 40 11.02 20.00 0.82
CA ASP A 40 11.42 20.92 1.89
C ASP A 40 11.10 20.27 3.24
N HIS A 41 12.12 20.11 4.07
CA HIS A 41 12.01 19.32 5.30
C HIS A 41 11.78 20.28 6.46
N GLN A 42 10.54 20.40 6.93
CA GLN A 42 10.22 21.21 8.10
C GLN A 42 10.16 20.34 9.35
N THR A 43 10.60 20.86 10.48
CA THR A 43 10.43 20.18 11.77
C THR A 43 8.96 19.93 12.03
N ILE A 44 8.60 18.70 12.37
CA ILE A 44 7.21 18.37 12.73
C ILE A 44 6.93 19.02 14.08
N GLU A 45 5.96 19.94 14.15
CA GLU A 45 5.44 20.46 15.41
C GLU A 45 4.82 19.31 16.22
N VAL A 46 5.51 18.90 17.28
CA VAL A 46 5.04 17.90 18.23
C VAL A 46 4.17 18.62 19.28
N GLY A 47 2.92 18.20 19.44
CA GLY A 47 2.01 18.72 20.48
C GLY A 47 0.81 19.54 19.98
N LYS A 48 0.72 19.83 18.67
CA LYS A 48 -0.46 20.48 18.12
C LYS A 48 -1.64 19.50 18.04
N PRO A 49 -2.83 19.85 18.57
CA PRO A 49 -4.01 19.00 18.46
C PRO A 49 -4.44 18.91 16.99
N ALA A 50 -4.70 17.68 16.53
CA ALA A 50 -5.14 17.44 15.16
C ALA A 50 -6.52 18.07 14.95
N LYS A 51 -6.68 18.79 13.83
CA LYS A 51 -7.99 19.35 13.47
C LYS A 51 -8.89 18.24 12.93
N ARG A 52 -10.21 18.34 13.16
CA ARG A 52 -11.20 17.38 12.60
C ARG A 52 -11.03 17.15 11.10
N LYS A 53 -10.75 18.21 10.33
CA LYS A 53 -10.50 18.12 8.88
C LYS A 53 -9.27 17.26 8.54
N GLU A 54 -8.21 17.37 9.33
CA GLU A 54 -6.97 16.58 9.14
C GLU A 54 -7.22 15.10 9.44
N LEU A 55 -7.98 14.80 10.51
CA LEU A 55 -8.37 13.43 10.86
C LEU A 55 -9.24 12.78 9.78
N LEU A 56 -10.24 13.50 9.26
CA LEU A 56 -11.10 13.01 8.19
C LEU A 56 -10.31 12.81 6.89
N SER A 57 -9.41 13.72 6.56
CA SER A 57 -8.53 13.60 5.39
C SER A 57 -7.60 12.40 5.51
N ALA A 58 -7.03 12.15 6.70
CA ALA A 58 -6.22 10.97 6.96
C ALA A 58 -7.03 9.67 6.86
N ALA A 59 -8.25 9.64 7.41
CA ALA A 59 -9.14 8.48 7.32
C ALA A 59 -9.53 8.18 5.86
N ALA A 60 -9.93 9.20 5.10
CA ALA A 60 -10.26 9.07 3.69
C ALA A 60 -9.04 8.62 2.86
N SER A 61 -7.86 9.17 3.13
CA SER A 61 -6.62 8.77 2.45
C SER A 61 -6.27 7.31 2.74
N GLY A 62 -6.30 6.90 4.01
CA GLY A 62 -6.03 5.52 4.40
C GLY A 62 -7.00 4.52 3.76
N LEU A 63 -8.30 4.85 3.77
CA LEU A 63 -9.32 4.04 3.13
C LEU A 63 -9.10 3.96 1.61
N THR A 64 -8.84 5.08 0.95
CA THR A 64 -8.64 5.15 -0.51
C THR A 64 -7.39 4.39 -0.93
N ILE A 65 -6.28 4.51 -0.18
CA ILE A 65 -5.05 3.78 -0.47
C ILE A 65 -5.27 2.26 -0.33
N THR A 66 -6.04 1.85 0.68
CA THR A 66 -6.30 0.42 0.93
C THR A 66 -7.22 -0.17 -0.12
N LEU A 67 -8.36 0.48 -0.40
CA LEU A 67 -9.33 0.05 -1.41
C LEU A 67 -8.76 0.18 -2.84
N GLY A 68 -7.90 1.16 -3.08
CA GLY A 68 -7.21 1.38 -4.35
C GLY A 68 -6.07 0.39 -4.62
N ASN A 69 -5.80 -0.57 -3.72
CA ASN A 69 -4.81 -1.62 -3.92
C ASN A 69 -5.49 -2.94 -4.38
N PRO A 70 -5.73 -3.12 -5.69
CA PRO A 70 -6.40 -4.31 -6.20
C PRO A 70 -5.59 -5.59 -5.95
N LYS A 71 -4.26 -5.48 -5.77
CA LYS A 71 -3.40 -6.62 -5.48
C LYS A 71 -3.73 -7.22 -4.12
N THR A 72 -3.92 -6.39 -3.11
CA THR A 72 -4.29 -6.83 -1.76
C THR A 72 -5.68 -7.48 -1.76
N ILE A 73 -6.65 -6.89 -2.45
CA ILE A 73 -8.01 -7.43 -2.56
C ILE A 73 -7.99 -8.80 -3.24
N ALA A 74 -7.34 -8.91 -4.41
CA ALA A 74 -7.22 -10.16 -5.14
C ALA A 74 -6.51 -11.25 -4.32
N PHE A 75 -5.46 -10.88 -3.56
CA PHE A 75 -4.78 -11.80 -2.67
C PHE A 75 -5.70 -12.34 -1.56
N TYR A 76 -6.47 -11.47 -0.90
CA TYR A 76 -7.43 -11.92 0.12
C TYR A 76 -8.54 -12.79 -0.48
N LEU A 77 -9.08 -12.44 -1.65
CA LEU A 77 -10.11 -13.24 -2.31
C LEU A 77 -9.60 -14.64 -2.71
N ALA A 78 -8.33 -14.75 -3.08
CA ALA A 78 -7.71 -16.04 -3.39
C ALA A 78 -7.40 -16.86 -2.13
N LEU A 79 -6.99 -16.21 -1.04
CA LEU A 79 -6.56 -16.90 0.20
C LEU A 79 -7.71 -17.28 1.11
N LEU A 80 -8.74 -16.42 1.23
CA LEU A 80 -9.86 -16.63 2.15
C LEU A 80 -10.54 -18.00 1.99
N PRO A 81 -10.92 -18.46 0.78
CA PRO A 81 -11.57 -19.76 0.62
C PRO A 81 -10.65 -20.96 0.92
N LEU A 82 -9.32 -20.77 0.92
CA LEU A 82 -8.37 -21.81 1.34
C LEU A 82 -8.35 -22.00 2.87
N VAL A 83 -8.72 -20.96 3.62
CA VAL A 83 -8.73 -20.97 5.09
C VAL A 83 -10.11 -21.31 5.64
N ILE A 84 -11.17 -20.86 4.97
CA ILE A 84 -12.56 -20.99 5.44
C ILE A 84 -13.44 -21.48 4.30
N SER A 85 -14.14 -22.60 4.51
CA SER A 85 -15.17 -23.10 3.60
C SER A 85 -16.40 -22.20 3.59
N LEU A 86 -16.44 -21.20 2.69
CA LEU A 86 -17.48 -20.19 2.62
C LEU A 86 -18.90 -20.76 2.41
N GLU A 87 -19.02 -21.91 1.76
CA GLU A 87 -20.30 -22.60 1.53
C GLU A 87 -20.96 -23.12 2.82
N THR A 88 -20.15 -23.42 3.84
CA THR A 88 -20.62 -24.01 5.11
C THR A 88 -20.77 -22.99 6.23
N VAL A 89 -20.38 -21.74 6.02
CA VAL A 89 -20.45 -20.69 7.04
C VAL A 89 -21.89 -20.20 7.18
N SER A 90 -22.47 -20.43 8.36
CA SER A 90 -23.79 -19.86 8.69
C SER A 90 -23.72 -18.34 8.89
N LEU A 91 -24.83 -17.65 8.62
CA LEU A 91 -24.99 -16.21 8.94
C LEU A 91 -24.69 -15.89 10.40
N GLN A 92 -25.03 -16.81 11.32
CA GLN A 92 -24.73 -16.67 12.74
C GLN A 92 -23.22 -16.73 13.01
N THR A 93 -22.51 -17.70 12.45
CA THR A 93 -21.04 -17.80 12.57
C THR A 93 -20.37 -16.58 11.96
N TRP A 94 -20.85 -16.12 10.81
CA TRP A 94 -20.33 -14.92 10.16
C TRP A 94 -20.48 -13.67 11.04
N GLY A 95 -21.69 -13.41 11.55
CA GLY A 95 -21.99 -12.21 12.34
C GLY A 95 -21.49 -12.24 13.79
N MET A 96 -21.47 -13.40 14.43
CA MET A 96 -21.11 -13.53 15.86
C MET A 96 -19.64 -13.91 16.07
N VAL A 97 -18.97 -14.49 15.07
CA VAL A 97 -17.57 -14.94 15.21
C VAL A 97 -16.65 -14.21 14.25
N LEU A 98 -16.89 -14.32 12.93
CA LEU A 98 -15.94 -13.81 11.93
C LEU A 98 -15.84 -12.28 11.93
N VAL A 99 -16.97 -11.58 11.97
CA VAL A 99 -16.98 -10.10 12.01
C VAL A 99 -16.32 -9.57 13.29
N PRO A 100 -16.71 -10.00 14.51
CA PRO A 100 -16.06 -9.55 15.73
C PRO A 100 -14.57 -9.89 15.79
N LEU A 101 -14.18 -11.11 15.36
CA LEU A 101 -12.78 -11.51 15.31
C LEU A 101 -11.98 -10.60 14.38
N THR A 102 -12.52 -10.29 13.19
CA THR A 102 -11.87 -9.37 12.23
C THR A 102 -11.68 -7.99 12.84
N VAL A 103 -12.72 -7.45 13.49
CA VAL A 103 -12.65 -6.14 14.18
C VAL A 103 -11.59 -6.15 15.28
N ILE A 104 -11.56 -7.18 16.12
CA ILE A 104 -10.59 -7.31 17.21
C ILE A 104 -9.16 -7.36 16.66
N VAL A 105 -8.91 -8.16 15.62
CA VAL A 105 -7.59 -8.28 14.99
C VAL A 105 -7.16 -6.93 14.38
N LEU A 106 -8.04 -6.26 13.64
CA LEU A 106 -7.75 -4.95 13.05
C LEU A 106 -7.46 -3.90 14.13
N LEU A 107 -8.23 -3.87 15.22
CA LEU A 107 -8.00 -2.96 16.34
C LEU A 107 -6.71 -3.28 17.08
N ALA A 108 -6.40 -4.55 17.33
CA ALA A 108 -5.18 -4.97 18.02
C ALA A 108 -3.93 -4.61 17.21
N VAL A 109 -3.90 -5.00 15.93
CA VAL A 109 -2.79 -4.69 15.03
C VAL A 109 -2.69 -3.17 14.82
N GLY A 110 -3.82 -2.50 14.60
CA GLY A 110 -3.88 -1.04 14.46
C GLY A 110 -3.35 -0.32 15.70
N ALA A 111 -3.70 -0.77 16.90
CA ALA A 111 -3.20 -0.21 18.15
C ALA A 111 -1.68 -0.32 18.24
N VAL A 112 -1.10 -1.48 17.89
CA VAL A 112 0.36 -1.66 17.85
C VAL A 112 1.02 -0.63 16.92
N PHE A 113 0.48 -0.44 15.72
CA PHE A 113 0.99 0.58 14.80
C PHE A 113 0.84 2.01 15.33
N ILE A 114 -0.30 2.33 15.96
CA ILE A 114 -0.53 3.64 16.57
C ILE A 114 0.50 3.89 17.67
N PHE A 115 0.69 2.97 18.60
CA PHE A 115 1.68 3.13 19.68
C PHE A 115 3.11 3.21 19.14
N ALA A 116 3.48 2.39 18.16
CA ALA A 116 4.78 2.48 17.49
C ALA A 116 4.98 3.84 16.82
N SER A 117 3.93 4.37 16.18
CA SER A 117 3.97 5.68 15.49
C SER A 117 4.23 6.83 16.47
N LEU A 118 3.74 6.77 17.70
CA LEU A 118 4.00 7.80 18.72
C LEU A 118 5.50 7.95 19.00
N ARG A 119 6.22 6.83 19.10
CA ARG A 119 7.66 6.83 19.35
C ARG A 119 8.45 7.24 18.10
N ILE A 120 8.06 6.74 16.93
CA ILE A 120 8.67 7.10 15.65
C ILE A 120 8.49 8.59 15.36
N ARG A 121 7.33 9.17 15.66
CA ARG A 121 7.05 10.60 15.48
C ARG A 121 8.05 11.47 16.23
N HIS A 122 8.44 11.10 17.44
CA HIS A 122 9.46 11.82 18.17
C HIS A 122 10.85 11.69 17.51
N LEU A 123 11.22 10.50 17.05
CA LEU A 123 12.50 10.26 16.35
C LEU A 123 12.58 11.02 15.01
N LEU A 124 11.47 11.13 14.29
CA LEU A 124 11.37 11.80 12.99
C LEU A 124 11.05 13.30 13.11
N SER A 125 10.96 13.86 14.31
CA SER A 125 10.64 15.28 14.50
C SER A 125 11.74 16.22 13.99
N SER A 126 13.00 15.77 14.00
CA SER A 126 14.15 16.55 13.54
C SER A 126 14.29 16.60 12.02
N GLU A 127 14.71 17.75 11.50
CA GLU A 127 14.97 17.96 10.06
C GLU A 127 15.96 16.93 9.50
N ARG A 128 17.04 16.64 10.25
CA ARG A 128 18.07 15.68 9.83
C ARG A 128 17.50 14.26 9.68
N ALA A 129 16.61 13.84 10.59
CA ALA A 129 15.98 12.53 10.52
C ALA A 129 15.05 12.42 9.31
N GLN A 130 14.22 13.44 9.08
CA GLN A 130 13.34 13.48 7.90
C GLN A 130 14.14 13.46 6.60
N ARG A 131 15.21 14.26 6.51
CA ARG A 131 16.08 14.30 5.33
C ARG A 131 16.71 12.94 5.03
N LYS A 132 17.16 12.21 6.06
CA LYS A 132 17.67 10.84 5.89
C LYS A 132 16.59 9.87 5.43
N LEU A 133 15.39 9.97 6.00
CA LEU A 133 14.26 9.12 5.63
C LEU A 133 13.86 9.32 4.17
N PHE A 134 13.68 10.57 3.75
CA PHE A 134 13.26 10.92 2.39
C PHE A 134 14.33 10.55 1.36
N ARG A 135 15.62 10.79 1.66
CA ARG A 135 16.72 10.34 0.79
C ARG A 135 16.82 8.82 0.69
N GLY A 136 16.61 8.11 1.80
CA GLY A 136 16.55 6.64 1.83
C GLY A 136 15.38 6.12 0.99
N ALA A 137 14.19 6.69 1.16
CA ALA A 137 13.02 6.34 0.37
C ALA A 137 13.27 6.61 -1.13
N ALA A 138 13.78 7.79 -1.50
CA ALA A 138 14.11 8.13 -2.88
C ALA A 138 15.11 7.14 -3.49
N ALA A 139 16.17 6.77 -2.75
CA ALA A 139 17.15 5.78 -3.20
C ALA A 139 16.51 4.40 -3.45
N ILE A 140 15.64 3.93 -2.54
CA ILE A 140 14.91 2.67 -2.70
C ILE A 140 13.99 2.72 -3.92
N MET A 141 13.32 3.84 -4.16
CA MET A 141 12.43 4.01 -5.32
C MET A 141 13.18 3.98 -6.64
N VAL A 142 14.34 4.64 -6.74
CA VAL A 142 15.20 4.56 -7.92
C VAL A 142 15.73 3.14 -8.12
N ALA A 143 16.16 2.48 -7.05
CA ALA A 143 16.61 1.08 -7.11
C ALA A 143 15.49 0.14 -7.58
N ALA A 144 14.26 0.33 -7.08
CA ALA A 144 13.10 -0.42 -7.51
C ALA A 144 12.80 -0.18 -9.00
N ALA A 145 12.78 1.08 -9.45
CA ALA A 145 12.57 1.43 -10.86
C ALA A 145 13.63 0.79 -11.77
N ALA A 146 14.91 0.88 -11.40
CA ALA A 146 16.00 0.24 -12.14
C ALA A 146 15.81 -1.30 -12.20
N SER A 147 15.45 -1.93 -11.08
CA SER A 147 15.23 -3.38 -11.04
C SER A 147 14.07 -3.86 -11.93
N MET A 148 13.07 -3.01 -12.17
CA MET A 148 11.94 -3.31 -13.06
C MET A 148 12.35 -3.27 -14.53
N LEU A 149 13.35 -2.47 -14.89
CA LEU A 149 13.82 -2.29 -16.27
C LEU A 149 14.95 -3.26 -16.66
N VAL A 150 15.75 -3.70 -15.70
CA VAL A 150 16.87 -4.64 -15.91
C VAL A 150 16.41 -6.10 -16.03
N ARG A 151 15.22 -6.43 -15.51
CA ARG A 151 14.60 -7.74 -15.60
C ARG A 151 13.69 -7.87 -16.82
#